data_AF-A0A2E6RDB7-F1
#
_entry.id   AF-A0A2E6RDB7-F1
#
_cell.length_a   1.000
_cell.length_b   1.000
_cell.length_c   1.000
_cell.angle_alpha   90.00
_cell.angle_beta   90.00
_cell.angle_gamma   90.00
#
_symmetry.space_group_name_H-M   'P 1'
#
loop_
_entity.id
_entity.type
_entity.pdbx_description
1 polymer ?
#
loop_
_entity_poly.entity_id
_entity_poly.type
_entity_poly.pdbx_seq_one_letter_code
_entity_poly.pdbx_strand_id
1 'polypeptide(L)' 'MNEEKLNISLRKFLKQVGVTSQREIEKAVRDAAEQGSLPSGGLAVSVRLECPALGLSHEIDGLLETD' A
#
# COMPACT_ATOMS: atom_id res chain seq x y z
N MET A 1 -12.86 -25.73 -5.44
CA MET A 1 -11.85 -24.83 -4.84
C MET A 1 -12.09 -24.81 -3.33
N ASN A 2 -11.06 -24.84 -2.48
CA ASN A 2 -11.27 -24.66 -1.05
C ASN A 2 -11.31 -23.16 -0.75
N GLU A 3 -12.53 -22.61 -0.70
CA GLU A 3 -12.80 -21.19 -0.49
C GLU A 3 -12.30 -20.67 0.86
N GLU A 4 -12.37 -21.50 1.90
CA GLU A 4 -11.86 -21.14 3.23
C GLU A 4 -10.33 -20.98 3.22
N LYS A 5 -9.62 -21.94 2.62
CA LYS A 5 -8.17 -21.87 2.47
C LYS A 5 -7.75 -20.65 1.66
N LEU A 6 -8.44 -20.36 0.57
CA LEU A 6 -8.20 -19.18 -0.26
C LEU A 6 -8.45 -17.87 0.51
N ASN A 7 -9.56 -17.77 1.24
CA ASN A 7 -9.89 -16.59 2.05
C ASN A 7 -8.88 -16.35 3.16
N ILE A 8 -8.43 -17.41 3.84
CA ILE A 8 -7.40 -17.31 4.86
C ILE A 8 -6.07 -16.85 4.25
N SER A 9 -5.65 -17.42 3.13
CA SER A 9 -4.40 -17.01 2.47
C SER A 9 -4.47 -15.57 1.94
N LEU A 10 -5.60 -15.18 1.35
CA LEU A 10 -5.81 -13.83 0.84
C LEU A 10 -5.76 -12.80 1.97
N ARG A 11 -6.45 -13.05 3.09
CA ARG A 11 -6.40 -12.16 4.27
C ARG A 11 -4.99 -12.04 4.84
N LYS A 12 -4.23 -13.14 4.93
CA LYS A 12 -2.83 -13.11 5.38
C LYS A 12 -1.98 -12.25 4.45
N PHE A 13 -2.13 -12.42 3.13
CA PHE A 13 -1.42 -11.64 2.13
C PHE A 13 -1.76 -10.14 2.25
N LEU A 14 -3.04 -9.78 2.27
CA LEU A 14 -3.47 -8.37 2.37
C LEU A 14 -3.00 -7.73 3.69
N LYS A 15 -2.98 -8.48 4.80
CA LYS A 15 -2.43 -8.00 6.06
C LYS A 15 -0.93 -7.69 5.94
N GLN A 16 -0.17 -8.57 5.30
CA GLN A 16 1.26 -8.35 5.07
C GLN A 16 1.47 -7.12 4.18
N VAL A 17 0.73 -7.00 3.07
CA VAL A 17 0.79 -5.84 2.17
C VAL A 17 0.50 -4.55 2.93
N GLY A 18 -0.57 -4.49 3.72
CA GLY A 18 -0.94 -3.30 4.48
C GLY A 18 0.14 -2.87 5.48
N VAL A 19 0.60 -3.80 6.32
CA VAL A 19 1.61 -3.50 7.35
C VAL A 19 2.96 -3.10 6.73
N THR A 20 3.39 -3.79 5.67
CA THR A 20 4.65 -3.43 4.98
C THR A 20 4.53 -2.06 4.32
N SER A 21 3.47 -1.81 3.56
CA SER A 21 3.29 -0.54 2.84
C SER A 21 3.25 0.64 3.80
N GLN A 22 2.52 0.50 4.92
CA GLN A 22 2.45 1.53 5.96
C GLN A 22 3.83 1.86 6.51
N ARG A 23 4.63 0.86 6.90
CA ARG A 23 5.95 1.09 7.47
C ARG A 23 6.90 1.79 6.50
N GLU A 24 6.89 1.38 5.23
CA GLU A 24 7.76 2.00 4.22
C GLU A 24 7.34 3.45 3.93
N ILE A 25 6.03 3.72 3.87
CA ILE A 25 5.50 5.09 3.70
C ILE A 25 5.87 5.95 4.90
N GLU A 26 5.62 5.51 6.14
CA GLU A 26 5.94 6.26 7.36
C GLU A 26 7.44 6.59 7.46
N LYS A 27 8.30 5.65 7.06
CA LYS A 27 9.74 5.88 6.99
C LYS A 27 10.08 6.95 5.96
N ALA A 28 9.55 6.85 4.74
CA ALA A 28 9.80 7.84 3.69
C ALA A 28 9.31 9.24 4.08
N VAL A 29 8.14 9.34 4.71
CA VAL A 29 7.59 10.60 5.24
C VAL A 29 8.51 11.19 6.30
N ARG A 30 8.99 10.38 7.25
CA ARG A 30 9.91 10.83 8.29
C ARG A 30 11.23 11.32 7.70
N ASP A 31 11.81 10.56 6.78
CA ASP A 31 13.07 10.91 6.12
C ASP A 31 12.93 12.23 5.34
N ALA A 32 11.80 12.44 4.66
CA ALA A 32 11.50 13.69 3.94
C ALA A 32 11.32 14.88 4.89
N ALA A 33 10.66 14.67 6.04
CA ALA A 33 10.48 15.69 7.07
C ALA A 33 11.81 16.13 7.69
N GLU A 34 12.69 15.17 8.03
CA GLU A 34 14.03 15.45 8.58
C GLU A 34 14.91 16.23 7.58
N GLN A 35 14.71 16.00 6.29
CA GLN A 35 15.40 16.71 5.20
C GLN A 35 14.76 18.07 4.84
N GLY A 36 13.64 18.44 5.46
CA GLY A 36 12.89 19.65 5.12
C GLY A 36 12.29 19.63 3.71
N SER A 37 12.09 18.44 3.15
CA SER A 37 11.58 18.21 1.79
C SER A 37 10.15 17.66 1.76
N LEU A 38 9.52 17.47 2.92
CA LEU A 38 8.15 16.98 3.01
C LEU A 38 7.18 18.01 2.38
N PRO A 39 6.41 17.62 1.35
CA PRO A 39 5.41 18.49 0.74
C PRO A 39 4.30 18.87 1.73
N SER A 40 3.77 20.08 1.58
CA SER A 40 2.53 20.53 2.23
C SER A 40 1.30 20.15 1.39
N GLY A 41 0.18 19.82 2.01
CA GLY A 41 -1.08 19.56 1.30
C GLY A 41 -1.28 18.09 0.88
N GLY A 42 -0.56 17.17 1.54
CA GLY A 42 -0.74 15.73 1.39
C GLY A 42 0.11 15.06 0.30
N LEU A 43 0.07 13.73 0.29
CA LEU A 43 0.88 12.86 -0.55
C LEU A 43 0.00 11.97 -1.41
N ALA A 44 0.04 12.17 -2.73
CA ALA A 44 -0.57 11.24 -3.66
C ALA A 44 0.21 9.92 -3.67
N VAL A 45 -0.50 8.81 -3.54
CA VAL A 45 0.06 7.45 -3.53
C VAL A 45 -0.76 6.54 -4.42
N SER A 46 -0.12 5.55 -5.03
CA SER A 46 -0.79 4.50 -5.77
C SER A 46 -0.23 3.12 -5.44
N VAL A 47 -1.07 2.10 -5.59
CA VAL A 47 -0.70 0.69 -5.46
C VAL A 47 -1.24 -0.07 -6.65
N ARG A 48 -0.39 -0.90 -7.28
CA ARG A 48 -0.79 -1.79 -8.37
C ARG A 48 -0.93 -3.23 -7.86
N LEU A 49 -2.15 -3.78 -7.96
CA LEU A 49 -2.47 -5.18 -7.68
C LEU A 49 -2.51 -5.98 -8.99
N GLU A 50 -1.63 -6.96 -9.10
CA GLU A 50 -1.54 -7.83 -10.28
C GLU A 50 -1.71 -9.30 -9.91
N CYS A 51 -2.47 -10.03 -10.74
CA CYS A 51 -2.48 -11.48 -10.78
C CYS A 51 -2.46 -11.93 -12.25
N PRO A 52 -1.26 -12.09 -12.86
CA PRO A 52 -1.14 -12.40 -14.29
C PRO A 52 -1.85 -13.69 -14.71
N ALA A 53 -1.86 -14.71 -13.84
CA ALA A 53 -2.55 -15.97 -14.08
C ALA A 53 -4.07 -15.82 -14.24
N LEU A 54 -4.65 -14.75 -13.70
CA LEU A 54 -6.07 -14.41 -13.81
C LEU A 54 -6.32 -13.22 -14.74
N GLY A 55 -5.27 -12.65 -15.37
CA GLY A 55 -5.37 -11.42 -16.15
C GLY A 55 -5.79 -10.20 -15.33
N LEU A 56 -5.66 -10.24 -14.00
CA LEU A 56 -6.01 -9.12 -13.12
C LEU A 56 -4.86 -8.10 -13.10
N SER A 57 -5.17 -6.86 -13.45
CA SER A 57 -4.32 -5.69 -13.22
C SER A 57 -5.23 -4.57 -12.75
N HIS A 58 -5.05 -4.11 -11.52
CA HIS A 58 -5.87 -3.07 -10.93
C HIS A 58 -4.97 -2.06 -10.20
N GLU A 59 -5.32 -0.78 -10.30
CA GLU A 59 -4.62 0.31 -9.64
C GLU A 59 -5.55 0.94 -8.60
N ILE A 60 -4.97 1.24 -7.43
CA ILE A 60 -5.65 1.85 -6.30
C ILE A 60 -4.91 3.14 -5.97
N ASP A 61 -5.59 4.25 -6.13
CA ASP A 61 -5.05 5.58 -5.84
C ASP A 61 -5.55 6.09 -4.48
N GLY A 62 -4.72 6.91 -3.82
CA GLY A 62 -5.05 7.54 -2.56
C GLY A 62 -4.31 8.87 -2.37
N LEU A 63 -4.85 9.68 -1.46
CA LEU A 63 -4.21 10.89 -0.97
C LEU A 63 -4.04 10.74 0.54
N LEU A 64 -2.80 10.86 1.03
CA LEU A 64 -2.49 10.85 2.45
C LEU A 64 -2.38 12.29 2.96
N GLU A 65 -3.06 12.60 4.06
CA GLU A 65 -2.94 13.91 4.70
C GLU A 65 -1.69 13.96 5.59
N THR A 66 -0.93 15.06 5.52
CA THR A 66 0.34 15.26 6.25
C THR A 66 0.36 16.51 7.12
N ASP A 67 -0.77 17.23 7.16
CA ASP A 67 -0.93 18.53 7.79
C ASP A 67 -1.63 18.40 9.17
#